data_AF-A0A7W6N7B4-F1
#
_entry.id   AF-A0A7W6N7B4-F1
#
_cell.length_a   1.000
_cell.length_b   1.000
_cell.length_c   1.000
_cell.angle_alpha   90.00
_cell.angle_beta   90.00
_cell.angle_gamma   90.00
#
_symmetry.space_group_name_H-M   'P 1'
#
loop_
_entity.id
_entity.type
_entity.pdbx_description
1 polymer ?
#
loop_
_entity_poly.entity_id
_entity_poly.type
_entity_poly.pdbx_seq_one_letter_code
_entity_poly.pdbx_strand_id
1 'polypeptide(L)'
;MTDTSLASFAAGMGVGLAVAVPIGPMGILCIQRTLAHGLEAGFATGLGAATVHVALGSMATLGLWTSMADWVGSGAQVFSILSAGLLFWFAVRIMRRSIVVGSGETRPEGWLRLYGSAILFGFSNPLAIVLFAAALPAFMAGSDPAAAPLLVPGVFLGSITWWICLSATTALLRSRLSSRMIGAANKASGILLAALGTLTVANAMGLRLP
;
A
#
# COMPACT_ATOMS: atom_id res chain seq x y z
N MET A 1 0.67 -9.78 27.18
CA MET A 1 1.29 -8.57 26.58
C MET A 1 2.06 -8.91 25.31
N THR A 2 2.86 -9.98 25.25
CA THR A 2 3.63 -10.37 24.05
C THR A 2 2.77 -10.75 22.84
N ASP A 3 1.67 -11.49 23.05
CA ASP A 3 0.83 -11.99 21.96
C ASP A 3 0.09 -10.87 21.23
N THR A 4 -0.43 -9.90 21.98
CA THR A 4 -1.10 -8.71 21.42
C THR A 4 -0.14 -7.81 20.65
N SER A 5 1.10 -7.65 21.14
CA SER A 5 2.15 -6.87 20.47
C SER A 5 2.56 -7.49 19.13
N LEU A 6 2.73 -8.82 19.10
CA LEU A 6 3.05 -9.55 17.88
C LEU A 6 1.89 -9.47 16.87
N ALA A 7 0.65 -9.61 17.33
CA ALA A 7 -0.54 -9.48 16.49
C ALA A 7 -0.65 -8.08 15.85
N SER A 8 -0.44 -7.00 16.61
CA SER A 8 -0.45 -5.63 16.08
C SER A 8 0.66 -5.41 15.05
N PHE A 9 1.87 -5.89 15.31
CA PHE A 9 2.97 -5.80 14.35
C PHE A 9 2.66 -6.56 13.06
N ALA A 10 2.15 -7.79 13.16
CA ALA A 10 1.77 -8.61 12.02
C ALA A 10 0.61 -7.99 11.22
N ALA A 11 -0.39 -7.41 11.89
CA ALA A 11 -1.47 -6.68 11.26
C ALA A 11 -0.95 -5.46 10.47
N GLY A 12 -0.03 -4.69 11.08
CA GLY A 12 0.64 -3.58 10.42
C GLY A 12 1.39 -4.03 9.17
N MET A 13 2.12 -5.14 9.26
CA MET A 13 2.80 -5.75 8.11
C MET A 13 1.83 -6.14 7.00
N GLY A 14 0.70 -6.76 7.35
CA GLY A 14 -0.37 -7.09 6.41
C GLY A 14 -0.93 -5.86 5.70
N VAL A 15 -1.20 -4.78 6.43
CA VAL A 15 -1.69 -3.52 5.85
C VAL A 15 -0.63 -2.89 4.94
N GLY A 16 0.63 -2.77 5.40
CA GLY A 16 1.71 -2.19 4.60
C GLY A 16 1.94 -2.95 3.30
N LEU A 17 1.88 -4.27 3.35
CA LEU A 17 1.95 -5.14 2.16
C LEU A 17 0.74 -4.93 1.25
N ALA A 18 -0.48 -5.00 1.81
CA ALA A 18 -1.73 -4.86 1.07
C ALA A 18 -1.85 -3.51 0.34
N VAL A 19 -1.36 -2.43 0.94
CA VAL A 19 -1.36 -1.10 0.33
C VAL A 19 -0.28 -0.97 -0.75
N ALA A 20 0.86 -1.67 -0.60
CA ALA A 20 1.97 -1.60 -1.55
C ALA A 20 1.79 -2.51 -2.79
N VAL A 21 1.14 -3.67 -2.64
CA VAL A 21 0.92 -4.67 -3.72
C VAL A 21 0.24 -4.14 -4.98
N PRO A 22 -0.78 -3.24 -4.89
CA PRO A 22 -1.39 -2.67 -6.07
C PRO A 22 -0.41 -1.83 -6.89
N ILE A 23 -0.09 -2.31 -8.10
CA ILE A 23 0.80 -1.60 -9.02
C ILE A 23 0.05 -0.40 -9.62
N GLY A 24 0.03 0.68 -8.84
CA GLY A 24 -0.46 2.00 -9.23
C GLY A 24 0.60 2.85 -9.91
N PRO A 25 0.42 4.18 -9.95
CA PRO A 25 1.41 5.10 -10.53
C PRO A 25 2.79 4.96 -9.89
N MET A 26 2.86 4.75 -8.56
CA MET A 26 4.12 4.51 -7.85
C MET A 26 4.81 3.20 -8.23
N GLY A 27 4.04 2.11 -8.41
CA GLY A 27 4.58 0.83 -8.87
C GLY A 27 5.17 0.94 -10.28
N ILE A 28 4.50 1.67 -11.16
CA ILE A 28 5.00 1.94 -12.52
C ILE A 28 6.27 2.78 -12.46
N LEU A 29 6.30 3.85 -11.66
CA LEU A 29 7.48 4.69 -11.49
C LEU A 29 8.68 3.88 -10.97
N CYS A 30 8.44 3.00 -10.00
CA CYS A 30 9.45 2.08 -9.47
C CYS A 30 9.99 1.17 -10.58
N ILE A 31 9.10 0.49 -11.32
CA ILE A 31 9.48 -0.38 -12.45
C ILE A 31 10.29 0.40 -13.49
N GLN A 32 9.83 1.58 -13.91
CA GLN A 32 10.50 2.42 -14.90
C GLN A 32 11.91 2.81 -14.43
N ARG A 33 12.07 3.24 -13.18
CA ARG A 33 13.36 3.61 -12.61
C ARG A 33 14.28 2.41 -12.43
N THR A 34 13.75 1.24 -12.07
CA THR A 34 14.54 0.00 -12.04
C THR A 34 15.06 -0.37 -13.42
N LEU A 35 14.24 -0.24 -14.47
CA LEU A 35 14.63 -0.56 -15.84
C LEU A 35 15.62 0.47 -16.40
N ALA A 36 15.44 1.76 -16.11
CA ALA A 36 16.26 2.84 -16.63
C ALA A 36 17.61 3.00 -15.90
N HIS A 37 17.62 2.83 -14.57
CA HIS A 37 18.76 3.18 -13.71
C HIS A 37 19.25 2.03 -12.82
N GLY A 38 18.68 0.83 -12.96
CA GLY A 38 19.08 -0.35 -12.21
C GLY A 38 18.37 -0.52 -10.87
N LEU A 39 18.74 -1.60 -10.16
CA LEU A 39 18.06 -2.07 -8.95
C LEU A 39 18.02 -1.00 -7.84
N GLU A 40 19.12 -0.28 -7.63
CA GLU A 40 19.24 0.74 -6.59
C GLU A 40 18.25 1.88 -6.76
N ALA A 41 17.95 2.27 -8.00
CA ALA A 41 16.96 3.30 -8.30
C ALA A 41 15.53 2.86 -8.00
N GLY A 42 15.24 1.57 -8.23
CA GLY A 42 14.01 0.93 -7.77
C GLY A 42 13.89 0.96 -6.25
N PHE A 43 14.94 0.52 -5.55
CA PHE A 43 14.98 0.54 -4.09
C PHE A 43 14.84 1.95 -3.50
N ALA A 44 15.52 2.96 -4.07
CA ALA A 44 15.37 4.36 -3.63
C ALA A 44 13.90 4.83 -3.74
N THR A 45 13.26 4.49 -4.86
CA THR A 45 11.85 4.84 -5.12
C THR A 45 10.91 4.10 -4.16
N GLY A 46 11.16 2.81 -3.96
CA GLY A 46 10.42 1.96 -3.04
C GLY A 46 10.54 2.39 -1.58
N LEU A 47 11.73 2.78 -1.15
CA LEU A 47 11.96 3.34 0.18
C LEU A 47 11.20 4.65 0.36
N GLY A 48 11.18 5.52 -0.65
CA GLY A 48 10.37 6.74 -0.61
C GLY A 48 8.88 6.45 -0.46
N ALA A 49 8.36 5.43 -1.17
CA ALA A 49 6.99 4.98 -1.02
C ALA A 49 6.71 4.44 0.40
N ALA A 50 7.62 3.62 0.94
CA ALA A 50 7.50 3.09 2.31
C ALA A 50 7.51 4.20 3.36
N THR A 51 8.30 5.27 3.17
CA THR A 51 8.28 6.45 4.05
C THR A 51 6.91 7.14 4.03
N VAL A 52 6.28 7.27 2.87
CA VAL A 52 4.91 7.81 2.76
C VAL A 52 3.90 6.90 3.46
N HIS A 53 4.03 5.58 3.32
CA HIS A 53 3.17 4.61 4.01
C HIS A 53 3.33 4.68 5.53
N VAL A 54 4.55 4.88 6.03
CA VAL A 54 4.81 5.13 7.46
C VAL A 54 4.15 6.42 7.92
N ALA A 55 4.26 7.51 7.14
CA ALA A 55 3.61 8.78 7.48
C ALA A 55 2.08 8.63 7.57
N LEU A 56 1.45 8.04 6.55
CA LEU A 56 0.01 7.78 6.52
C LEU A 56 -0.43 6.82 7.63
N GLY A 57 0.32 5.75 7.86
CA GLY A 57 0.05 4.79 8.94
C GLY A 57 0.21 5.41 10.33
N SER A 58 1.18 6.32 10.50
CA SER A 58 1.37 7.06 11.75
C SER A 58 0.20 8.01 12.01
N MET A 59 -0.28 8.71 10.98
CA MET A 59 -1.48 9.55 11.09
C MET A 59 -2.73 8.74 11.48
N ALA A 60 -2.88 7.53 10.92
CA ALA A 60 -3.96 6.61 11.28
C ALA A 60 -3.84 6.08 12.73
N THR A 61 -2.62 5.78 13.18
CA THR A 61 -2.34 5.15 14.49
C THR A 61 -2.34 6.16 15.64
N LEU A 62 -1.75 7.35 15.45
CA LEU A 62 -1.64 8.39 16.49
C LEU A 62 -2.97 9.11 16.75
N GLY A 63 -4.05 8.69 16.10
CA GLY A 63 -5.34 9.26 16.39
C GLY A 63 -5.50 10.70 15.92
N LEU A 64 -4.66 11.19 15.01
CA LEU A 64 -4.95 12.43 14.28
C LEU A 64 -6.28 12.28 13.51
N TRP A 65 -6.63 11.05 13.11
CA TRP A 65 -7.96 10.69 12.64
C TRP A 65 -9.01 10.53 13.76
N THR A 66 -8.60 10.16 14.99
CA THR A 66 -9.50 9.98 16.13
C THR A 66 -9.95 11.27 16.78
N SER A 67 -9.32 12.41 16.49
CA SER A 67 -9.97 13.72 16.72
C SER A 67 -11.26 13.87 15.90
N MET A 68 -11.48 13.01 14.90
CA MET A 68 -12.75 12.82 14.18
C MET A 68 -13.53 11.59 14.68
N ALA A 69 -13.08 10.87 15.73
CA ALA A 69 -13.66 9.60 16.18
C ALA A 69 -15.06 9.76 16.78
N ASP A 70 -15.39 10.90 17.41
CA ASP A 70 -16.74 11.16 17.90
C ASP A 70 -17.77 11.22 16.73
N TRP A 71 -17.32 11.61 15.54
CA TRP A 71 -18.11 11.49 14.30
C TRP A 71 -18.13 10.08 13.72
N VAL A 72 -17.06 9.29 13.93
CA VAL A 72 -16.94 7.91 13.42
C VAL A 72 -17.66 6.91 14.32
N GLY A 73 -17.80 7.13 15.63
CA GLY A 73 -18.41 6.17 16.56
C GLY A 73 -19.88 5.82 16.23
N SER A 74 -20.66 6.81 15.78
CA SER A 74 -22.02 6.61 15.27
C SER A 74 -22.07 6.11 13.81
N GLY A 75 -20.93 6.11 13.11
CA GLY A 75 -20.80 5.80 11.68
C GLY A 75 -19.75 4.74 11.34
N ALA A 76 -19.20 3.98 12.30
CA ALA A 76 -18.04 3.11 12.07
C ALA A 76 -18.33 2.02 11.03
N GLN A 77 -19.57 1.53 11.03
CA GLN A 77 -20.08 0.62 10.00
C GLN A 77 -20.17 1.31 8.63
N VAL A 78 -20.64 2.56 8.58
CA VAL A 78 -20.70 3.37 7.35
C VAL A 78 -19.31 3.61 6.78
N PHE A 79 -18.34 4.00 7.62
CA PHE A 79 -16.95 4.15 7.21
C PHE A 79 -16.36 2.84 6.69
N SER A 80 -16.60 1.71 7.35
CA SER A 80 -16.13 0.40 6.88
C SER A 80 -16.73 0.01 5.52
N ILE A 81 -18.01 0.29 5.30
CA ILE A 81 -18.69 0.06 4.01
C ILE A 81 -18.14 1.00 2.93
N LEU A 82 -17.93 2.29 3.24
CA LEU A 82 -17.33 3.26 2.32
C LEU A 82 -15.90 2.84 1.93
N SER A 83 -15.09 2.46 2.91
CA SER A 83 -13.75 1.91 2.72
C SER A 83 -13.75 0.69 1.79
N ALA A 84 -14.66 -0.26 2.02
CA ALA A 84 -14.78 -1.44 1.16
C ALA A 84 -15.22 -1.09 -0.27
N GLY A 85 -16.22 -0.21 -0.42
CA GLY A 85 -16.66 0.28 -1.73
C GLY A 85 -15.52 0.93 -2.52
N LEU A 86 -14.66 1.63 -1.80
CA LEU A 86 -13.50 2.29 -2.37
C LEU A 86 -12.39 1.31 -2.75
N LEU A 87 -12.16 0.25 -1.95
CA LEU A 87 -11.29 -0.87 -2.33
C LEU A 87 -11.79 -1.57 -3.61
N PHE A 88 -13.09 -1.83 -3.73
CA PHE A 88 -13.68 -2.41 -4.95
C PHE A 88 -13.52 -1.47 -6.16
N TRP A 89 -13.75 -0.18 -5.99
CA TRP A 89 -13.54 0.81 -7.06
C TRP A 89 -12.09 0.80 -7.56
N PHE A 90 -11.12 0.74 -6.64
CA PHE A 90 -9.71 0.64 -7.00
C PHE A 90 -9.33 -0.70 -7.63
N ALA A 91 -9.89 -1.81 -7.16
CA ALA A 91 -9.71 -3.12 -7.78
C ALA A 91 -10.09 -3.07 -9.26
N VAL A 92 -11.28 -2.53 -9.58
CA VAL A 92 -11.74 -2.35 -10.97
C VAL A 92 -10.84 -1.39 -11.75
N ARG A 93 -10.43 -0.26 -11.15
CA ARG A 93 -9.62 0.74 -11.84
C ARG A 93 -8.23 0.20 -12.21
N ILE A 94 -7.60 -0.55 -11.31
CA ILE A 94 -6.28 -1.16 -11.53
C ILE A 94 -6.37 -2.28 -12.57
N MET A 95 -7.39 -3.14 -12.49
CA MET A 95 -7.62 -4.20 -13.48
C MET A 95 -7.82 -3.66 -14.91
N ARG A 96 -8.39 -2.46 -15.06
CA ARG A 96 -8.69 -1.83 -16.36
C ARG A 96 -7.57 -0.94 -16.90
N ARG A 97 -6.47 -0.72 -16.17
CA ARG A 97 -5.37 0.13 -16.65
C ARG A 97 -4.50 -0.62 -17.66
N SER A 98 -4.39 -0.07 -18.87
CA SER A 98 -3.35 -0.45 -19.83
C SER A 98 -2.05 0.27 -19.50
N ILE A 99 -0.97 -0.47 -19.25
CA ILE A 99 0.35 0.10 -18.98
C ILE A 99 1.21 -0.08 -20.23
N VAL A 100 1.79 1.03 -20.70
CA VAL A 100 2.81 1.04 -21.75
C VAL A 100 4.17 1.17 -21.08
N VAL A 101 5.04 0.17 -21.26
CA VAL A 101 6.42 0.22 -20.80
C VAL A 101 7.22 1.05 -21.81
N GLY A 102 7.40 2.34 -21.52
CA GLY A 102 8.27 3.22 -22.30
C GLY A 102 9.69 3.20 -21.73
N SER A 103 10.68 2.98 -22.60
CA SER A 103 12.09 3.23 -22.31
C SER A 103 12.36 4.74 -22.43
N GLY A 104 12.07 5.50 -21.39
CA GLY A 104 12.52 6.89 -21.31
C GLY A 104 14.03 6.91 -21.07
N GLU A 105 14.80 7.47 -21.99
CA GLU A 105 16.19 7.85 -21.72
C GLU A 105 16.19 8.98 -20.69
N THR A 106 16.54 8.66 -19.46
CA THR A 106 16.73 9.65 -18.40
C THR A 106 18.19 9.67 -17.98
N ARG A 107 18.72 10.88 -17.74
CA ARG A 107 20.06 11.08 -17.18
C ARG A 107 20.20 10.31 -15.85
N PRO A 108 21.40 9.87 -15.46
CA PRO A 108 21.61 9.26 -14.15
C PRO A 108 21.13 10.21 -13.06
N GLU A 109 20.06 9.84 -12.34
CA GLU A 109 19.61 10.58 -11.17
C GLU A 109 20.28 10.00 -9.92
N GLY A 110 20.81 10.87 -9.05
CA GLY A 110 21.37 10.43 -7.77
C GLY A 110 20.30 9.82 -6.86
N TRP A 111 20.70 8.82 -6.07
CA TRP A 111 19.82 8.06 -5.17
C TRP A 111 18.90 8.94 -4.31
N LEU A 112 19.44 10.03 -3.74
CA LEU A 112 18.68 10.94 -2.87
C LEU A 112 17.57 11.69 -3.62
N ARG A 113 17.80 12.02 -4.90
CA ARG A 113 16.80 12.68 -5.75
C ARG A 113 15.68 11.71 -6.11
N LEU A 114 16.01 10.46 -6.41
CA LEU A 114 15.03 9.40 -6.68
C LEU A 114 14.15 9.14 -5.44
N TYR A 115 14.76 9.04 -4.27
CA TYR A 115 14.07 8.91 -2.98
C TYR A 115 13.15 10.11 -2.68
N GLY A 116 13.68 11.34 -2.72
CA GLY A 116 12.92 12.55 -2.40
C GLY A 116 11.75 12.79 -3.37
N SER A 117 11.97 12.58 -4.67
CA SER A 117 10.89 12.68 -5.67
C SER A 117 9.83 11.59 -5.51
N ALA A 118 10.21 10.38 -5.08
CA ALA A 118 9.27 9.31 -4.78
C ALA A 118 8.38 9.64 -3.58
N ILE A 119 8.92 10.32 -2.55
CA ILE A 119 8.13 10.82 -1.42
C ILE A 119 7.11 11.86 -1.91
N LEU A 120 7.57 12.87 -2.64
CA LEU A 120 6.70 13.93 -3.18
C LEU A 120 5.58 13.35 -4.06
N PHE A 121 5.93 12.40 -4.93
CA PHE A 121 4.96 11.70 -5.75
C PHE A 121 4.01 10.84 -4.93
N GLY A 122 4.51 10.12 -3.92
CA GLY A 122 3.71 9.27 -3.05
C GLY A 122 2.66 10.04 -2.27
N PHE A 123 2.99 11.22 -1.72
CA PHE A 123 2.00 12.11 -1.11
C PHE A 123 1.00 12.69 -2.12
N SER A 124 1.40 12.82 -3.38
CA SER A 124 0.52 13.23 -4.48
C SER A 124 -0.29 12.08 -5.07
N ASN A 125 -0.08 10.83 -4.61
CA ASN A 125 -0.70 9.64 -5.16
C ASN A 125 -2.06 9.39 -4.48
N PRO A 126 -3.19 9.74 -5.11
CA PRO A 126 -4.51 9.60 -4.49
C PRO A 126 -4.84 8.14 -4.15
N LEU A 127 -4.25 7.17 -4.86
CA LEU A 127 -4.41 5.75 -4.55
C LEU A 127 -3.89 5.42 -3.15
N ALA A 128 -2.70 5.90 -2.78
CA ALA A 128 -2.09 5.56 -1.49
C ALA A 128 -2.90 6.13 -0.31
N ILE A 129 -3.28 7.41 -0.41
CA ILE A 129 -4.12 8.09 0.59
C ILE A 129 -5.41 7.31 0.80
N VAL A 130 -6.05 6.93 -0.31
CA VAL A 130 -7.32 6.24 -0.26
C VAL A 130 -7.19 4.81 0.30
N LEU A 131 -6.18 4.04 -0.12
CA LEU A 131 -5.98 2.69 0.43
C LEU A 131 -5.71 2.73 1.94
N PHE A 132 -4.98 3.73 2.44
CA PHE A 132 -4.80 3.93 3.88
C PHE A 132 -6.11 4.36 4.58
N ALA A 133 -6.89 5.25 3.98
CA ALA A 133 -8.21 5.60 4.50
C ALA A 133 -9.14 4.37 4.55
N ALA A 134 -9.08 3.52 3.53
CA ALA A 134 -9.85 2.28 3.48
C ALA A 134 -9.40 1.26 4.53
N ALA A 135 -8.11 1.28 4.89
CA ALA A 135 -7.54 0.42 5.90
C ALA A 135 -7.79 0.90 7.34
N LEU A 136 -8.36 2.09 7.57
CA LEU A 136 -8.61 2.64 8.92
C LEU A 136 -9.28 1.66 9.89
N PRO A 137 -10.33 0.90 9.50
CA PRO A 137 -10.92 -0.10 10.40
C PRO A 137 -9.90 -1.14 10.88
N ALA A 138 -8.94 -1.54 10.05
CA ALA A 138 -7.89 -2.49 10.43
C ALA A 138 -6.91 -1.93 11.47
N PHE A 139 -6.68 -0.61 11.46
CA PHE A 139 -5.92 0.07 12.52
C PHE A 139 -6.71 0.19 13.83
N MET A 140 -8.05 0.13 13.78
CA MET A 140 -8.93 0.31 14.94
C MET A 140 -9.42 -1.02 15.56
N ALA A 141 -9.51 -2.09 14.79
CA ALA A 141 -10.24 -3.32 15.14
C ALA A 141 -9.53 -4.27 16.12
N GLY A 142 -8.30 -3.99 16.57
CA GLY A 142 -7.57 -4.96 17.39
C GLY A 142 -6.35 -4.46 18.14
N SER A 143 -6.06 -3.16 18.12
CA SER A 143 -4.92 -2.62 18.86
C SER A 143 -5.32 -2.27 20.28
N ASP A 144 -4.80 -3.05 21.23
CA ASP A 144 -4.52 -2.51 22.58
C ASP A 144 -3.82 -1.15 22.37
N PRO A 145 -4.31 -0.05 22.98
CA PRO A 145 -3.68 1.27 22.86
C PRO A 145 -2.19 1.24 23.15
N ALA A 146 -1.73 0.33 24.03
CA ALA A 146 -0.32 0.12 24.35
C ALA A 146 0.48 -0.54 23.20
N ALA A 147 -0.18 -1.32 22.34
CA ALA A 147 0.43 -2.02 21.20
C ALA A 147 0.26 -1.29 19.86
N ALA A 148 -0.61 -0.27 19.79
CA ALA A 148 -0.86 0.52 18.58
C ALA A 148 0.42 1.06 17.90
N PRO A 149 1.43 1.57 18.63
CA PRO A 149 2.67 2.04 17.99
C PRO A 149 3.43 0.99 17.18
N LEU A 150 3.21 -0.31 17.43
CA LEU A 150 3.85 -1.41 16.70
C LEU A 150 3.25 -1.63 15.30
N LEU A 151 2.10 -1.06 14.99
CA LEU A 151 1.51 -1.10 13.64
C LEU A 151 2.40 -0.40 12.63
N VAL A 152 2.98 0.75 12.98
CA VAL A 152 3.81 1.58 12.08
C VAL A 152 5.07 0.86 11.59
N PRO A 153 5.94 0.28 12.46
CA PRO A 153 7.08 -0.50 11.99
C PRO A 153 6.65 -1.77 11.24
N GLY A 154 5.50 -2.36 11.56
CA GLY A 154 4.89 -3.42 10.76
C GLY A 154 4.58 -2.94 9.34
N VAL A 155 3.88 -1.82 9.19
CA VAL A 155 3.54 -1.19 7.89
C VAL A 155 4.80 -0.92 7.08
N PHE A 156 5.85 -0.36 7.71
CA PHE A 156 7.13 -0.14 7.06
C PHE A 156 7.71 -1.44 6.49
N LEU A 157 7.78 -2.50 7.31
CA LEU A 157 8.36 -3.78 6.88
C LEU A 157 7.55 -4.45 5.78
N GLY A 158 6.22 -4.51 5.92
CA GLY A 158 5.35 -5.05 4.87
C GLY A 158 5.51 -4.31 3.56
N SER A 159 5.56 -2.97 3.61
CA SER A 159 5.75 -2.13 2.44
C SER A 159 7.14 -2.31 1.82
N ILE A 160 8.21 -2.23 2.60
CA ILE A 160 9.58 -2.26 2.07
C ILE A 160 9.91 -3.63 1.49
N THR A 161 9.42 -4.72 2.11
CA THR A 161 9.56 -6.08 1.57
C THR A 161 8.97 -6.16 0.17
N TRP A 162 7.76 -5.64 -0.04
CA TRP A 162 7.16 -5.61 -1.38
C TRP A 162 7.98 -4.81 -2.37
N TRP A 163 8.41 -3.60 -2.01
CA TRP A 163 9.18 -2.75 -2.91
C TRP A 163 10.54 -3.35 -3.27
N ILE A 164 11.17 -4.05 -2.33
CA ILE A 164 12.40 -4.81 -2.58
C ILE A 164 12.12 -5.94 -3.58
N CYS A 165 11.09 -6.75 -3.33
CA CYS A 165 10.69 -7.82 -4.24
C CYS A 165 10.38 -7.29 -5.64
N LEU A 166 9.59 -6.21 -5.76
CA LEU A 166 9.23 -5.62 -7.05
C LEU A 166 10.47 -5.15 -7.82
N SER A 167 11.38 -4.44 -7.15
CA SER A 167 12.60 -3.93 -7.79
C SER A 167 13.52 -5.08 -8.21
N ALA A 168 13.72 -6.08 -7.35
CA ALA A 168 14.55 -7.25 -7.64
C ALA A 168 13.97 -8.06 -8.80
N THR A 169 12.69 -8.39 -8.76
CA THR A 169 12.01 -9.12 -9.84
C THR A 169 12.04 -8.33 -11.14
N THR A 170 11.87 -7.01 -11.09
CA THR A 170 11.96 -6.15 -12.29
C THR A 170 13.36 -6.15 -12.89
N ALA A 171 14.40 -6.05 -12.07
CA ALA A 171 15.79 -6.10 -12.52
C ALA A 171 16.14 -7.46 -13.14
N LEU A 172 15.72 -8.57 -12.50
CA LEU A 172 15.96 -9.93 -12.96
C LEU A 172 15.20 -10.25 -14.26
N LEU A 173 13.96 -9.80 -14.38
CA LEU A 173 13.09 -10.07 -15.52
C LEU A 173 13.11 -8.95 -16.57
N ARG A 174 14.05 -8.00 -16.51
CA ARG A 174 14.10 -6.82 -17.39
C ARG A 174 14.00 -7.15 -18.89
N SER A 175 14.59 -8.27 -19.31
CA SER A 175 14.58 -8.73 -20.71
C SER A 175 13.30 -9.46 -21.12
N ARG A 176 12.45 -9.82 -20.16
CA ARG A 176 11.19 -10.58 -20.37
C ARG A 176 9.95 -9.78 -19.99
N LEU A 177 10.10 -8.63 -19.35
CA LEU A 177 8.99 -7.78 -18.92
C LEU A 177 8.19 -7.30 -20.12
N SER A 178 6.96 -7.80 -20.22
CA SER A 178 5.99 -7.40 -21.23
C SER A 178 4.80 -6.70 -20.59
N SER A 179 4.09 -5.86 -21.35
CA SER A 179 2.83 -5.24 -20.90
C SER A 179 1.80 -6.27 -20.42
N ARG A 180 1.86 -7.51 -20.93
CA ARG A 180 1.01 -8.63 -20.52
C ARG A 180 1.30 -9.09 -19.08
N MET A 181 2.57 -9.17 -18.69
CA MET A 181 2.98 -9.54 -17.32
C MET A 181 2.55 -8.48 -16.32
N ILE A 182 2.75 -7.20 -16.64
CA ILE A 182 2.31 -6.10 -15.79
C ILE A 182 0.78 -6.06 -15.69
N GLY A 183 0.07 -6.30 -16.80
CA GLY A 183 -1.39 -6.44 -16.78
C GLY A 183 -1.88 -7.62 -15.94
N ALA A 184 -1.16 -8.75 -15.93
CA ALA A 184 -1.47 -9.89 -15.07
C ALA A 184 -1.24 -9.56 -13.58
N ALA A 185 -0.15 -8.88 -13.26
CA ALA A 185 0.12 -8.39 -11.90
C ALA A 185 -0.97 -7.42 -11.43
N ASN A 186 -1.39 -6.46 -12.27
CA ASN A 186 -2.51 -5.57 -11.97
C ASN A 186 -3.81 -6.34 -11.67
N LYS A 187 -4.10 -7.39 -12.45
CA LYS A 187 -5.28 -8.24 -12.21
C LYS A 187 -5.18 -8.95 -10.87
N ALA A 188 -4.03 -9.53 -10.54
CA ALA A 188 -3.81 -10.19 -9.25
C ALA A 188 -3.97 -9.21 -8.08
N SER A 189 -3.38 -8.02 -8.15
CA SER A 189 -3.55 -6.99 -7.12
C SER A 189 -5.00 -6.52 -7.00
N GLY A 190 -5.72 -6.41 -8.12
CA GLY A 190 -7.15 -6.11 -8.10
C GLY A 190 -7.97 -7.19 -7.39
N ILE A 191 -7.66 -8.47 -7.62
CA ILE A 191 -8.33 -9.59 -6.93
C ILE A 191 -8.06 -9.51 -5.42
N LEU A 192 -6.82 -9.24 -5.02
CA LEU A 192 -6.46 -9.08 -3.62
C LEU A 192 -7.20 -7.91 -2.96
N LEU A 193 -7.27 -6.75 -3.61
CA LEU A 193 -8.03 -5.59 -3.12
C LEU A 193 -9.52 -5.91 -2.99
N ALA A 194 -10.10 -6.63 -3.95
CA ALA A 194 -11.48 -7.08 -3.88
C ALA A 194 -11.69 -8.05 -2.70
N ALA A 195 -10.77 -8.99 -2.48
CA ALA A 195 -10.84 -9.92 -1.35
C ALA A 195 -10.75 -9.19 0.00
N LEU A 196 -9.86 -8.20 0.12
CA LEU A 196 -9.77 -7.34 1.31
C LEU A 196 -11.04 -6.51 1.50
N GLY A 197 -11.61 -5.96 0.43
CA GLY A 197 -12.92 -5.29 0.45
C GLY A 197 -14.01 -6.20 0.99
N THR A 198 -14.12 -7.43 0.47
CA THR A 198 -15.08 -8.44 0.94
C THR A 198 -14.88 -8.76 2.42
N LEU A 199 -13.64 -8.98 2.87
CA LEU A 199 -13.32 -9.24 4.27
C LEU A 199 -13.73 -8.06 5.17
N THR A 200 -13.49 -6.83 4.70
CA THR A 200 -13.85 -5.60 5.42
C THR A 200 -15.38 -5.48 5.58
N VAL A 201 -16.14 -5.80 4.53
CA VAL A 201 -17.61 -5.85 4.58
C VAL A 201 -18.10 -6.94 5.52
N ALA A 202 -17.54 -8.16 5.43
CA ALA A 202 -17.93 -9.28 6.27
C ALA A 202 -17.74 -8.95 7.76
N ASN A 203 -16.59 -8.39 8.12
CA ASN A 203 -16.30 -7.94 9.48
C ASN A 203 -17.26 -6.83 9.93
N ALA A 204 -17.56 -5.85 9.06
CA ALA A 204 -18.49 -4.77 9.36
C ALA A 204 -19.95 -5.25 9.55
N MET A 205 -20.32 -6.37 8.93
CA MET A 205 -21.63 -7.01 9.09
C MET A 205 -21.67 -8.03 10.25
N GLY A 206 -20.56 -8.23 10.98
CA GLY A 206 -20.46 -9.21 12.06
C GLY A 206 -20.35 -10.68 11.59
N LEU A 207 -20.11 -10.90 10.29
CA LEU A 207 -19.89 -12.22 9.72
C LEU A 207 -18.43 -12.62 9.95
N ARG A 208 -18.16 -13.41 10.99
CA ARG A 208 -16.86 -14.07 11.14
C ARG A 208 -16.77 -15.16 10.08
N LEU A 209 -16.01 -14.91 9.02
CA LEU A 209 -15.67 -15.96 8.05
C LEU A 209 -14.85 -17.05 8.78
N PRO A 210 -15.14 -18.34 8.54
CA PRO A 210 -14.47 -19.45 9.22
C PRO A 210 -12.97 -19.53 8.92
#